data_AF-A0A7V4TMH4-F1
#
_entry.id   AF-A0A7V4TMH4-F1
#
_cell.length_a   1.000
_cell.length_b   1.000
_cell.length_c   1.000
_cell.angle_alpha   90.00
_cell.angle_beta   90.00
_cell.angle_gamma   90.00
#
_symmetry.space_group_name_H-M   'P 1'
#
loop_
_entity.id
_entity.type
_entity.pdbx_description
1 polymer ?
#
loop_
_entity_poly.entity_id
_entity_poly.type
_entity_poly.pdbx_seq_one_letter_code
_entity_poly.pdbx_strand_id
1 'polypeptide(L)'
;MSNISLENKKILIVDDEPDVLDSLEELLDMCTTTRAQNFEEAHHLLETQNFDMAILDIMGVDGYQLLETAKKKNILTVMLTAHALSPENIKKSYLGGACSYIPKEEMINIETFLIDVLTAEKQGKNPWTSWYKRLASFCDEKFGPDWDKDEKEFWEKMIYY
;
A
#
# COMPACT_ATOMS: atom_id res chain seq x y z
N MET A 1 -17.75 -15.22 -11.40
CA MET A 1 -16.69 -14.30 -10.93
C MET A 1 -15.89 -15.07 -9.91
N SER A 2 -14.57 -15.16 -10.06
CA SER A 2 -13.72 -15.73 -9.01
C SER A 2 -13.89 -14.85 -7.76
N ASN A 3 -14.34 -15.44 -6.65
CA ASN A 3 -14.32 -14.75 -5.36
C ASN A 3 -12.85 -14.54 -5.00
N ILE A 4 -12.35 -13.32 -5.21
CA ILE A 4 -11.00 -12.94 -4.77
C ILE A 4 -11.09 -12.75 -3.27
N SER A 5 -10.30 -13.52 -2.54
CA SER A 5 -10.30 -13.60 -1.08
C SER A 5 -8.90 -13.38 -0.56
N LEU A 6 -8.83 -12.76 0.63
CA LEU A 6 -7.61 -12.59 1.41
C LEU A 6 -7.30 -13.80 2.31
N GLU A 7 -8.22 -14.77 2.40
CA GLU A 7 -8.08 -15.92 3.27
C GLU A 7 -6.74 -16.66 3.06
N ASN A 8 -5.98 -16.84 4.15
CA ASN A 8 -4.66 -17.47 4.18
C ASN A 8 -3.56 -16.78 3.34
N LYS A 9 -3.75 -15.53 2.91
CA LYS A 9 -2.67 -14.73 2.28
C LYS A 9 -1.59 -14.45 3.32
N LYS A 10 -0.32 -14.57 2.91
CA LYS A 10 0.83 -14.20 3.73
C LYS A 10 1.14 -12.73 3.55
N ILE A 11 0.97 -11.95 4.61
CA ILE A 11 1.12 -10.50 4.56
C ILE A 11 2.20 -10.08 5.55
N LEU A 12 3.23 -9.38 5.05
CA LEU A 12 4.17 -8.67 5.90
C LEU A 12 3.58 -7.31 6.27
N ILE A 13 3.46 -7.01 7.57
CA ILE A 13 3.06 -5.68 8.06
C ILE A 13 4.24 -5.02 8.76
N VAL A 14 4.56 -3.79 8.38
CA VAL A 14 5.75 -3.08 8.85
C VAL A 14 5.38 -1.67 9.27
N ASP A 15 5.58 -1.36 10.55
CA ASP A 15 5.29 -0.07 11.14
C ASP A 15 6.07 0.04 12.47
N ASP A 16 6.63 1.19 12.78
CA ASP A 16 7.35 1.40 14.05
C ASP A 16 6.39 1.55 15.24
N GLU A 17 5.10 1.80 14.98
CA GLU A 17 4.06 1.93 15.99
C GLU A 17 3.38 0.57 16.29
N PRO A 18 3.56 -0.03 17.50
CA PRO A 18 2.98 -1.31 17.84
C PRO A 18 1.44 -1.34 17.74
N ASP A 19 0.78 -0.24 18.10
CA ASP A 19 -0.69 -0.10 18.06
C ASP A 19 -1.22 -0.19 16.62
N VAL A 20 -0.46 0.29 15.63
CA VAL A 20 -0.80 0.15 14.21
C VAL A 20 -0.69 -1.31 13.77
N LEU A 21 0.37 -2.00 14.19
CA LEU A 21 0.55 -3.42 13.90
C LEU A 21 -0.57 -4.26 14.51
N ASP A 22 -0.93 -4.01 15.77
CA ASP A 22 -2.03 -4.72 16.45
C ASP A 22 -3.36 -4.49 15.72
N SER A 23 -3.65 -3.25 15.33
CA SER A 23 -4.85 -2.93 14.55
C SER A 23 -4.87 -3.63 13.19
N LEU A 24 -3.73 -3.68 12.48
CA LEU A 24 -3.62 -4.39 11.20
C LEU A 24 -3.84 -5.89 11.34
N GLU A 25 -3.36 -6.51 12.41
CA GLU A 25 -3.60 -7.93 12.67
C GLU A 25 -5.07 -8.22 13.00
N GLU A 26 -5.73 -7.35 13.75
CA GLU A 26 -7.17 -7.48 14.03
C GLU A 26 -8.01 -7.32 12.74
N LEU A 27 -7.66 -6.36 11.89
CA LEU A 27 -8.37 -6.12 10.62
C LEU A 27 -8.08 -7.18 9.55
N LEU A 28 -7.00 -7.93 9.69
CA LEU A 28 -6.54 -8.94 8.74
C LEU A 28 -6.52 -10.34 9.39
N ASP A 29 -7.44 -10.61 10.31
CA ASP A 29 -7.55 -11.87 11.06
C ASP A 29 -7.73 -13.11 10.16
N MET A 30 -8.24 -12.92 8.95
CA MET A 30 -8.37 -13.96 7.92
C MET A 30 -7.05 -14.28 7.19
N CYS A 31 -6.02 -13.46 7.38
CA CYS A 31 -4.70 -13.60 6.75
C CYS A 31 -3.69 -14.28 7.69
N THR A 32 -2.54 -14.67 7.15
CA THR A 32 -1.36 -14.99 7.96
C THR A 32 -0.43 -13.78 7.94
N THR A 33 -0.45 -13.00 9.03
CA THR A 33 0.40 -11.82 9.17
C THR A 33 1.75 -12.18 9.79
N THR A 34 2.80 -11.53 9.30
CA THR A 34 4.11 -11.45 9.95
C THR A 34 4.39 -9.98 10.17
N ARG A 35 4.74 -9.57 11.39
CA ARG A 35 5.04 -8.17 11.72
C ARG A 35 6.53 -7.88 11.80
N ALA A 36 6.91 -6.63 11.52
CA ALA A 36 8.23 -6.08 11.81
C ALA A 36 8.10 -4.63 12.27
N GLN A 37 8.94 -4.20 13.22
CA GLN A 37 8.88 -2.85 13.81
C GLN A 37 9.97 -1.90 13.32
N ASN A 38 10.90 -2.39 12.51
CA ASN A 38 12.03 -1.59 12.03
C ASN A 38 12.49 -2.08 10.67
N PHE A 39 13.32 -1.26 10.03
CA PHE A 39 13.87 -1.52 8.71
C PHE A 39 14.64 -2.85 8.65
N GLU A 40 15.53 -3.11 9.61
CA GLU A 40 16.43 -4.27 9.58
C GLU A 40 15.66 -5.59 9.64
N GLU A 41 14.67 -5.68 10.52
CA GLU A 41 13.78 -6.83 10.65
C GLU A 41 12.95 -7.03 9.39
N ALA A 42 12.29 -5.97 8.89
CA ALA A 42 11.48 -6.02 7.68
C ALA A 42 12.29 -6.42 6.46
N HIS A 43 13.48 -5.84 6.29
CA HIS A 43 14.39 -6.16 5.20
C HIS A 43 14.86 -7.62 5.28
N HIS A 44 15.19 -8.11 6.48
CA HIS A 44 15.54 -9.52 6.67
C HIS A 44 14.40 -10.46 6.29
N LEU A 45 13.16 -10.14 6.68
CA LEU A 45 11.98 -10.94 6.34
C LEU A 45 11.70 -10.93 4.84
N LEU A 46 11.76 -9.77 4.18
CA LEU A 46 11.60 -9.64 2.72
C LEU A 46 12.66 -10.46 1.95
N GLU A 47 13.87 -10.59 2.51
CA GLU A 47 14.94 -11.36 1.86
C GLU A 47 14.80 -12.88 2.06
N THR A 48 14.29 -13.31 3.21
CA THR A 48 14.34 -14.72 3.66
C THR A 48 13.01 -15.46 3.59
N GLN A 49 11.88 -14.76 3.50
CA GLN A 49 10.55 -15.33 3.47
C GLN A 49 9.78 -14.96 2.20
N ASN A 50 8.71 -15.70 1.94
CA ASN A 50 7.80 -15.43 0.82
C ASN A 50 6.49 -14.84 1.35
N PHE A 51 6.11 -13.70 0.78
CA PHE A 51 4.87 -13.00 1.08
C PHE A 51 4.05 -12.82 -0.20
N ASP A 52 2.73 -12.89 -0.08
CA ASP A 52 1.83 -12.49 -1.16
C ASP A 52 1.78 -10.96 -1.26
N MET A 53 1.78 -10.27 -0.10
CA MET A 53 1.69 -8.81 0.00
C MET A 53 2.54 -8.25 1.14
N ALA A 54 2.86 -6.95 1.05
CA ALA A 54 3.48 -6.18 2.13
C ALA A 54 2.74 -4.85 2.36
N ILE A 55 2.53 -4.49 3.61
CA ILE A 55 2.02 -3.18 4.07
C ILE A 55 3.19 -2.49 4.76
N LEU A 56 3.63 -1.35 4.22
CA LEU A 56 4.83 -0.67 4.67
C LEU A 56 4.51 0.75 5.14
N ASP A 57 4.85 1.08 6.39
CA ASP A 57 4.99 2.48 6.77
C ASP A 57 6.12 3.16 5.99
N ILE A 58 5.97 4.46 5.74
CA ILE A 58 6.93 5.21 4.92
C ILE A 58 8.10 5.75 5.74
N MET A 59 7.85 6.39 6.88
CA MET A 59 8.88 7.21 7.54
C MET A 59 9.49 6.57 8.77
N GLY A 60 8.73 5.79 9.54
CA GLY A 60 9.22 5.10 10.73
C GLY A 60 10.21 3.97 10.43
N VAL A 61 10.13 3.40 9.23
CA VAL A 61 10.87 2.17 8.85
C VAL A 61 11.62 2.25 7.52
N ASP A 62 11.81 3.45 6.98
CA ASP A 62 12.35 3.67 5.62
C ASP A 62 11.62 2.84 4.55
N GLY A 63 10.31 3.04 4.47
CA GLY A 63 9.42 2.25 3.63
C GLY A 63 9.74 2.29 2.14
N TYR A 64 10.36 3.36 1.65
CA TYR A 64 10.77 3.43 0.25
C TYR A 64 11.92 2.48 -0.06
N GLN A 65 12.87 2.32 0.85
CA GLN A 65 13.94 1.34 0.67
C GLN A 65 13.39 -0.09 0.75
N LEU A 66 12.45 -0.35 1.66
CA LEU A 66 11.74 -1.64 1.74
C LEU A 66 10.91 -1.93 0.48
N LEU A 67 10.26 -0.92 -0.09
CA LEU A 67 9.50 -1.04 -1.35
C LEU A 67 10.41 -1.49 -2.51
N GLU A 68 11.63 -0.97 -2.61
CA GLU A 68 12.59 -1.42 -3.63
C GLU A 68 12.94 -2.91 -3.48
N THR A 69 13.12 -3.38 -2.24
CA THR A 69 13.39 -4.79 -1.95
C THR A 69 12.17 -5.66 -2.26
N ALA A 70 10.98 -5.27 -1.80
CA ALA A 70 9.73 -5.98 -2.04
C ALA A 70 9.41 -6.10 -3.54
N LYS A 71 9.64 -5.04 -4.32
CA LYS A 71 9.50 -5.04 -5.78
C LYS A 71 10.44 -6.02 -6.47
N LYS A 72 11.71 -6.10 -6.07
CA LYS A 72 12.68 -7.07 -6.61
C LYS A 72 12.25 -8.52 -6.35
N LYS A 73 11.49 -8.75 -5.27
CA LYS A 73 10.92 -10.05 -4.88
C LYS A 73 9.53 -10.30 -5.49
N ASN A 74 8.99 -9.37 -6.28
CA ASN A 74 7.64 -9.40 -6.86
C ASN A 74 6.52 -9.50 -5.80
N ILE A 75 6.69 -8.84 -4.65
CA ILE A 75 5.70 -8.78 -3.59
C ILE A 75 4.77 -7.57 -3.85
N LEU A 76 3.46 -7.79 -3.85
CA LEU A 76 2.48 -6.71 -4.00
C LEU A 76 2.54 -5.80 -2.77
N THR A 77 2.91 -4.55 -2.97
CA THR A 77 3.23 -3.66 -1.85
C THR A 77 2.26 -2.50 -1.79
N VAL A 78 1.70 -2.24 -0.60
CA VAL A 78 0.90 -1.05 -0.32
C VAL A 78 1.63 -0.19 0.69
N MET A 79 1.69 1.11 0.44
CA MET A 79 2.25 2.06 1.39
C MET A 79 1.15 2.51 2.35
N LEU A 80 1.42 2.55 3.64
CA LEU A 80 0.53 3.04 4.69
C LEU A 80 1.21 4.24 5.37
N THR A 81 0.54 5.37 5.58
CA THR A 81 1.22 6.50 6.24
C THR A 81 0.26 7.50 6.89
N ALA A 82 0.65 8.06 8.03
CA ALA A 82 0.00 9.25 8.59
C ALA A 82 0.76 10.55 8.25
N HIS A 83 2.09 10.46 8.15
CA HIS A 83 2.95 11.64 8.18
C HIS A 83 3.52 12.04 6.82
N ALA A 84 3.54 11.13 5.83
CA ALA A 84 4.11 11.40 4.51
C ALA A 84 3.04 11.82 3.48
N LEU A 85 1.84 12.24 3.92
CA LEU A 85 0.71 12.60 3.05
C LEU A 85 1.03 13.79 2.15
N SER A 86 1.32 13.52 0.88
CA SER A 86 1.49 14.54 -0.16
C SER A 86 1.33 13.98 -1.58
N PRO A 87 0.95 14.79 -2.58
CA PRO A 87 0.95 14.40 -3.99
C PRO A 87 2.31 13.87 -4.48
N GLU A 88 3.42 14.46 -4.00
CA GLU A 88 4.77 14.01 -4.34
C GLU A 88 5.05 12.59 -3.84
N ASN A 89 4.61 12.25 -2.61
CA ASN A 89 4.79 10.91 -2.05
C ASN A 89 3.86 9.87 -2.69
N ILE A 90 2.65 10.27 -3.10
CA ILE A 90 1.76 9.44 -3.93
C ILE A 90 2.49 9.07 -5.23
N LYS A 91 3.00 10.07 -5.95
CA LYS A 91 3.76 9.89 -7.19
C LYS A 91 5.01 9.03 -6.98
N LYS A 92 5.79 9.29 -5.93
CA LYS A 92 6.99 8.53 -5.59
C LYS A 92 6.65 7.06 -5.32
N SER A 93 5.55 6.78 -4.63
CA SER A 93 5.09 5.41 -4.36
C SER A 93 4.67 4.68 -5.63
N TYR A 94 3.90 5.36 -6.51
CA TYR A 94 3.53 4.82 -7.82
C TYR A 94 4.75 4.45 -8.67
N LEU A 95 5.67 5.41 -8.85
CA LEU A 95 6.90 5.20 -9.63
C LEU A 95 7.82 4.15 -9.01
N GLY A 96 7.84 4.08 -7.68
CA GLY A 96 8.54 3.06 -6.91
C GLY A 96 8.01 1.66 -7.18
N GLY A 97 6.75 1.52 -7.60
CA GLY A 97 6.09 0.25 -7.91
C GLY A 97 5.15 -0.25 -6.82
N ALA A 98 4.72 0.63 -5.90
CA ALA A 98 3.64 0.30 -4.99
C ALA A 98 2.33 0.13 -5.76
N CYS A 99 1.45 -0.71 -5.23
CA CYS A 99 0.11 -0.95 -5.78
C CYS A 99 -0.93 0.00 -5.20
N SER A 100 -0.65 0.63 -4.06
CA SER A 100 -1.55 1.57 -3.37
C SER A 100 -0.77 2.46 -2.41
N TYR A 101 -1.37 3.60 -2.04
CA TYR A 101 -0.87 4.55 -1.05
C TYR A 101 -2.00 4.96 -0.10
N ILE A 102 -1.98 4.49 1.14
CA ILE A 102 -3.14 4.51 2.02
C ILE A 102 -2.84 5.42 3.22
N PRO A 103 -3.65 6.46 3.48
CA PRO A 103 -3.59 7.20 4.72
C PRO A 103 -3.91 6.27 5.90
N LYS A 104 -3.17 6.34 7.03
CA LYS A 104 -3.51 5.60 8.26
C LYS A 104 -4.94 5.89 8.74
N GLU A 105 -5.47 7.08 8.41
CA GLU A 105 -6.88 7.49 8.64
C GLU A 105 -7.90 6.55 7.95
N GLU A 106 -7.51 5.88 6.87
CA GLU A 106 -8.33 4.97 6.05
C GLU A 106 -8.03 3.48 6.34
N MET A 107 -7.22 3.19 7.36
CA MET A 107 -6.79 1.83 7.70
C MET A 107 -7.96 0.90 8.03
N ILE A 108 -9.07 1.42 8.54
CA ILE A 108 -10.30 0.63 8.77
C ILE A 108 -10.82 -0.06 7.49
N ASN A 109 -10.47 0.47 6.32
CA ASN A 109 -10.83 -0.06 5.00
C ASN A 109 -9.70 -0.92 4.38
N ILE A 110 -8.65 -1.28 5.13
CA ILE A 110 -7.43 -1.94 4.61
C ILE A 110 -7.74 -3.22 3.84
N GLU A 111 -8.65 -4.07 4.35
CA GLU A 111 -9.09 -5.30 3.68
C GLU A 111 -9.56 -5.01 2.25
N THR A 112 -10.36 -3.97 2.09
CA THR A 112 -10.92 -3.58 0.80
C THR A 112 -9.84 -3.10 -0.17
N PHE A 113 -8.86 -2.33 0.30
CA PHE A 113 -7.73 -1.91 -0.53
C PHE A 113 -6.89 -3.10 -1.01
N LEU A 114 -6.62 -4.07 -0.13
CA LEU A 114 -5.86 -5.26 -0.50
C LEU A 114 -6.62 -6.14 -1.51
N ILE A 115 -7.94 -6.29 -1.34
CA ILE A 115 -8.79 -7.00 -2.31
C ILE A 115 -8.75 -6.32 -3.68
N ASP A 116 -8.79 -4.98 -3.74
CA ASP A 116 -8.69 -4.25 -5.00
C ASP A 116 -7.35 -4.47 -5.69
N VAL A 117 -6.25 -4.47 -4.93
CA VAL A 117 -4.91 -4.75 -5.45
C VAL A 117 -4.84 -6.17 -6.02
N LEU A 118 -5.31 -7.18 -5.28
CA LEU A 118 -5.37 -8.56 -5.76
C LEU A 118 -6.29 -8.74 -6.97
N THR A 119 -7.37 -7.97 -7.03
CA THR A 119 -8.31 -7.97 -8.16
C THR A 119 -7.68 -7.40 -9.42
N ALA A 120 -6.97 -6.29 -9.28
CA ALA A 120 -6.26 -5.67 -10.38
C ALA A 120 -5.14 -6.59 -10.88
N GLU A 121 -4.34 -7.17 -9.99
CA GLU A 121 -3.26 -8.10 -10.33
C GLU A 121 -3.78 -9.31 -11.13
N LYS A 122 -4.80 -10.01 -10.63
CA LYS A 122 -5.38 -11.18 -11.32
C LYS A 122 -6.00 -10.86 -12.68
N GLN A 123 -6.44 -9.62 -12.88
CA GLN A 123 -7.05 -9.17 -14.13
C GLN A 123 -6.05 -8.50 -15.08
N GLY A 124 -4.78 -8.35 -14.68
CA GLY A 124 -3.78 -7.60 -15.44
C GLY A 124 -4.14 -6.12 -15.61
N LYS A 125 -4.83 -5.55 -14.61
CA LYS A 125 -5.26 -4.15 -14.58
C LYS A 125 -4.38 -3.32 -13.64
N ASN A 126 -4.43 -2.00 -13.82
CA ASN A 126 -3.76 -1.06 -12.96
C ASN A 126 -4.51 -0.94 -11.60
N PRO A 127 -3.87 -1.22 -10.45
CA PRO A 127 -4.50 -1.11 -9.13
C PRO A 127 -4.80 0.35 -8.73
N TRP A 128 -4.11 1.33 -9.32
CA TRP A 128 -4.25 2.74 -9.00
C TRP A 128 -5.59 3.35 -9.47
N THR A 129 -6.27 2.70 -10.42
CA THR A 129 -7.64 3.07 -10.80
C THR A 129 -8.61 2.90 -9.62
N SER A 130 -8.47 1.84 -8.83
CA SER A 130 -9.31 1.60 -7.65
C SER A 130 -8.90 2.50 -6.49
N TRP A 131 -7.60 2.72 -6.30
CA TRP A 131 -7.06 3.69 -5.35
C TRP A 131 -7.66 5.08 -5.56
N TYR A 132 -7.62 5.61 -6.79
CA TYR A 132 -8.14 6.94 -7.10
C TYR A 132 -9.63 7.06 -6.81
N LYS A 133 -10.42 6.05 -7.19
CA LYS A 133 -11.87 6.03 -6.91
C LYS A 133 -12.21 6.13 -5.43
N ARG A 134 -11.33 5.62 -4.55
CA ARG A 134 -11.53 5.65 -3.09
C ARG A 134 -10.98 6.91 -2.46
N LEU A 135 -9.80 7.33 -2.89
CA LEU A 135 -9.01 8.33 -2.18
C LEU A 135 -8.97 9.70 -2.88
N ALA A 136 -9.60 9.88 -4.04
CA ALA A 136 -9.71 11.19 -4.68
C ALA A 136 -10.36 12.22 -3.75
N SER A 137 -11.50 11.89 -3.13
CA SER A 137 -12.18 12.80 -2.18
C SER A 137 -11.30 13.12 -0.97
N PHE A 138 -10.59 12.13 -0.44
CA PHE A 138 -9.62 12.34 0.63
C PHE A 138 -8.52 13.33 0.20
N CYS A 139 -7.98 13.17 -1.00
CA CYS A 139 -6.94 14.04 -1.53
C CYS A 139 -7.46 15.47 -1.77
N ASP A 140 -8.69 15.62 -2.28
CA ASP A 140 -9.34 16.92 -2.48
C ASP A 140 -9.51 17.67 -1.15
N GLU A 141 -9.89 16.97 -0.09
CA GLU A 141 -10.03 17.54 1.26
C GLU A 141 -8.67 17.87 1.89
N LYS A 142 -7.68 16.98 1.75
CA LYS A 142 -6.36 17.10 2.40
C LYS A 142 -5.45 18.10 1.69
N PHE A 143 -5.45 18.11 0.37
CA PHE A 143 -4.49 18.85 -0.47
C PHE A 143 -5.16 19.97 -1.28
N GLY A 144 -6.49 20.01 -1.32
CA GLY A 144 -7.28 20.93 -2.14
C GLY A 144 -7.70 20.29 -3.48
N PRO A 145 -8.79 20.75 -4.11
CA PRO A 145 -9.41 20.13 -5.31
C PRO A 145 -8.55 20.18 -6.58
N ASP A 146 -7.36 20.75 -6.48
CA ASP A 146 -6.44 21.06 -7.56
C ASP A 146 -5.11 20.31 -7.41
N TRP A 147 -5.02 19.36 -6.48
CA TRP A 147 -3.79 18.66 -6.10
C TRP A 147 -3.14 17.84 -7.22
N ASP A 148 -3.93 17.47 -8.24
CA ASP A 148 -3.52 16.71 -9.42
C ASP A 148 -3.49 17.56 -10.72
N LYS A 149 -3.63 18.89 -10.61
CA LYS A 149 -3.59 19.80 -11.78
C LYS A 149 -2.20 19.93 -12.38
N ASP A 150 -1.20 19.99 -11.50
CA ASP A 150 0.20 19.99 -11.93
C ASP A 150 0.58 18.60 -12.43
N GLU A 151 1.29 18.55 -13.56
CA GLU A 151 1.64 17.30 -14.23
C GLU A 151 0.42 16.43 -14.61
N LYS A 152 -0.68 17.05 -15.05
CA LYS A 152 -1.94 16.38 -15.44
C LYS A 152 -1.76 15.10 -16.28
N GLU A 153 -0.85 15.10 -17.24
CA GLU A 153 -0.56 13.91 -18.06
C GLU A 153 -0.08 12.72 -17.25
N PHE A 154 0.70 12.94 -16.18
CA PHE A 154 1.14 11.89 -15.28
C PHE A 154 -0.04 11.30 -14.51
N TRP A 155 -0.89 12.15 -13.92
CA TRP A 155 -2.04 11.71 -13.13
C TRP A 155 -3.05 10.95 -13.99
N GLU A 156 -3.36 11.45 -15.19
CA GLU A 156 -4.22 10.73 -16.14
C GLU A 156 -3.64 9.36 -16.54
N LYS A 157 -2.32 9.29 -16.79
CA LYS A 157 -1.63 8.02 -17.08
C LYS A 157 -1.67 7.05 -15.90
N MET A 158 -1.46 7.55 -14.69
CA MET A 158 -1.51 6.74 -13.47
C MET A 158 -2.90 6.12 -13.24
N ILE A 159 -3.98 6.84 -13.57
CA ILE A 159 -5.35 6.44 -13.23
C ILE A 159 -6.00 5.60 -14.34
N TYR A 160 -5.78 5.96 -15.61
CA TYR A 160 -6.56 5.46 -16.74
C TYR A 160 -5.79 4.54 -17.69
N TYR A 161 -4.47 4.43 -17.55
CA TYR A 161 -3.62 3.60 -18.41
C TYR A 161 -2.89 2.53 -17.59
#